data_AF-A0AA93DPB2-F1
#
_entry.id   AF-A0AA93DPB2-F1
#
_cell.length_a   1.000
_cell.length_b   1.000
_cell.length_c   1.000
_cell.angle_alpha   90.00
_cell.angle_beta   90.00
_cell.angle_gamma   90.00
#
_symmetry.space_group_name_H-M   'P 1'
#
loop_
_entity.id
_entity.type
_entity.pdbx_description
1 polymer ?
#
loop_
_entity_poly.entity_id
_entity_poly.type
_entity_poly.pdbx_seq_one_letter_code
_entity_poly.pdbx_strand_id
1 'polypeptide(L)'
;MEKLFLKNELPEWFSYPSEFIRVVEQGLLDFDPWIILTEERLRTRFNGIKNRYPSRDLIPFARREDNDDIACWEKGKDGKVIIIHDFSSDGYENVREFNHFWDWFRDAVEATISYDGE
;
A
#
# COMPACT_ATOMS: atom_id res chain seq x y z
N MET A 1 -16.70 -10.07 3.29
CA MET A 1 -15.50 -10.51 2.55
C MET A 1 -14.87 -9.25 2.03
N GLU A 2 -13.66 -8.99 2.47
CA GLU A 2 -12.91 -7.75 2.22
C GLU A 2 -12.58 -7.66 0.73
N LYS A 3 -13.02 -6.58 0.08
CA LYS A 3 -12.93 -6.46 -1.39
C LYS A 3 -11.72 -5.66 -1.81
N LEU A 4 -10.75 -6.35 -2.41
CA LEU A 4 -9.70 -5.75 -3.22
C LEU A 4 -10.24 -5.41 -4.62
N PHE A 5 -9.42 -4.76 -5.45
CA PHE A 5 -9.69 -4.64 -6.88
C PHE A 5 -9.85 -6.01 -7.54
N LEU A 6 -10.88 -6.16 -8.37
CA LEU A 6 -11.05 -7.30 -9.25
C LEU A 6 -10.00 -7.26 -10.38
N LYS A 7 -9.74 -8.40 -11.01
CA LYS A 7 -8.76 -8.51 -12.09
C LYS A 7 -9.01 -7.55 -13.25
N ASN A 8 -10.26 -7.24 -13.56
CA ASN A 8 -10.65 -6.29 -14.62
C ASN A 8 -10.54 -4.81 -14.20
N GLU A 9 -10.26 -4.53 -12.93
CA GLU A 9 -10.07 -3.18 -12.39
C GLU A 9 -8.59 -2.84 -12.21
N LEU A 10 -7.73 -3.86 -12.21
CA LEU A 10 -6.28 -3.72 -12.15
C LEU A 10 -5.71 -3.44 -13.54
N PRO A 11 -4.61 -2.69 -13.65
CA PRO A 11 -3.90 -2.55 -14.91
C PRO A 11 -3.27 -3.87 -15.33
N GLU A 12 -3.12 -4.08 -16.64
CA GLU A 12 -2.63 -5.35 -17.22
C GLU A 12 -1.25 -5.78 -16.70
N TRP A 13 -0.43 -4.82 -16.25
CA TRP A 13 0.91 -5.08 -15.75
C TRP A 13 0.94 -5.60 -14.30
N PHE A 14 -0.19 -5.63 -13.60
CA PHE A 14 -0.24 -5.92 -12.17
C PHE A 14 -1.16 -7.08 -11.82
N SER A 15 -0.67 -7.92 -10.91
CA SER A 15 -1.47 -8.84 -10.11
C SER A 15 -0.98 -8.81 -8.69
N TYR A 16 -1.89 -8.93 -7.72
CA TYR A 16 -1.51 -9.00 -6.32
C TYR A 16 -0.56 -10.18 -6.05
N PRO A 17 0.53 -9.96 -5.28
CA PRO A 17 1.37 -11.05 -4.79
C PRO A 17 0.56 -12.05 -3.96
N SER A 18 0.88 -13.33 -4.08
CA SER A 18 0.19 -14.41 -3.35
C SER A 18 0.29 -14.24 -1.82
N GLU A 19 1.40 -13.67 -1.38
CA GLU A 19 1.73 -13.32 -0.01
C GLU A 19 0.74 -12.30 0.56
N PHE A 20 0.45 -11.25 -0.22
CA PHE A 20 -0.52 -10.23 0.15
C PHE A 20 -1.94 -10.80 0.21
N ILE A 21 -2.33 -11.59 -0.80
CA ILE A 21 -3.64 -12.25 -0.81
C ILE A 21 -3.82 -13.13 0.43
N ARG A 22 -2.80 -13.90 0.82
CA ARG A 22 -2.84 -14.72 2.03
C ARG A 22 -3.08 -13.89 3.29
N VAL A 23 -2.41 -12.74 3.45
CA VAL A 23 -2.60 -11.84 4.59
C VAL A 23 -4.04 -11.30 4.64
N VAL A 24 -4.57 -10.88 3.49
CA VAL A 24 -5.95 -10.38 3.38
C VAL A 24 -6.99 -11.46 3.69
N GLU A 25 -6.80 -12.68 3.16
CA GLU A 25 -7.69 -13.82 3.42
C GLU A 25 -7.70 -14.24 4.90
N GLN A 26 -6.60 -14.01 5.62
CA GLN A 26 -6.49 -14.25 7.06
C GLN A 26 -7.10 -13.13 7.92
N GLY A 27 -7.60 -12.04 7.30
CA GLY A 27 -8.18 -10.90 8.03
C GLY A 27 -7.15 -10.03 8.76
N LEU A 28 -5.86 -10.17 8.42
CA LEU A 28 -4.77 -9.35 8.98
C LEU A 28 -4.74 -8.00 8.25
N LEU A 29 -5.71 -7.15 8.53
CA LEU A 29 -5.92 -5.89 7.81
C LEU A 29 -5.65 -4.64 8.64
N ASP A 30 -5.74 -4.78 9.96
CA ASP A 30 -5.66 -3.67 10.89
C ASP A 30 -4.61 -4.00 11.94
N PHE A 31 -3.46 -3.35 11.83
CA PHE A 31 -2.33 -3.47 12.74
C PHE A 31 -1.67 -2.10 12.81
N ASP A 32 -2.28 -1.22 13.61
CA ASP A 32 -1.81 0.16 13.81
C ASP A 32 -0.28 0.22 13.93
N PRO A 33 0.39 1.19 13.28
CA PRO A 33 -0.22 2.30 12.58
C PRO A 33 -0.60 1.96 11.12
N TRP A 34 -0.40 0.72 10.65
CA TRP A 34 -0.68 0.33 9.26
C TRP A 34 -2.05 -0.31 9.10
N ILE A 35 -2.80 0.16 8.10
CA ILE A 35 -4.11 -0.38 7.72
C ILE A 35 -4.11 -0.75 6.24
N ILE A 36 -4.42 -2.01 5.94
CA ILE A 36 -4.64 -2.49 4.57
C ILE A 36 -5.92 -1.85 4.01
N LEU A 37 -5.81 -1.29 2.81
CA LEU A 37 -6.90 -0.63 2.13
C LEU A 37 -7.81 -1.64 1.42
N THR A 38 -9.09 -1.63 1.75
CA THR A 38 -10.13 -2.44 1.10
C THR A 38 -11.32 -1.58 0.70
N GLU A 39 -12.23 -2.15 -0.12
CA GLU A 39 -13.53 -1.57 -0.49
C GLU A 39 -13.40 -0.12 -1.03
N GLU A 40 -14.19 0.81 -0.50
CA GLU A 40 -14.21 2.21 -0.92
C GLU A 40 -12.91 2.95 -0.56
N ARG A 41 -12.27 2.61 0.57
CA ARG A 41 -11.03 3.27 1.01
C ARG A 41 -9.91 3.05 0.00
N LEU A 42 -9.79 1.82 -0.51
CA LEU A 42 -8.84 1.48 -1.58
C LEU A 42 -9.10 2.29 -2.85
N ARG A 43 -10.35 2.36 -3.32
CA ARG A 43 -10.74 3.07 -4.54
C ARG A 43 -10.49 4.56 -4.45
N THR A 44 -10.90 5.16 -3.35
CA THR A 44 -10.71 6.58 -3.07
C THR A 44 -9.22 6.93 -3.01
N ARG A 45 -8.41 6.11 -2.32
CA ARG A 45 -6.96 6.34 -2.25
C ARG A 45 -6.30 6.16 -3.61
N PHE A 46 -6.60 5.10 -4.35
CA PHE A 46 -6.06 4.86 -5.69
C PHE A 46 -6.33 6.04 -6.65
N ASN A 47 -7.57 6.52 -6.72
CA ASN A 47 -7.91 7.69 -7.54
C ASN A 47 -7.18 8.95 -7.08
N GLY A 48 -7.04 9.13 -5.75
CA GLY A 48 -6.31 10.24 -5.16
C GLY A 48 -4.83 10.29 -5.60
N ILE A 49 -4.11 9.17 -5.46
CA ILE A 49 -2.67 9.16 -5.81
C ILE A 49 -2.49 9.27 -7.32
N LYS A 50 -3.38 8.66 -8.12
CA LYS A 50 -3.35 8.80 -9.58
C LYS A 50 -3.49 10.25 -10.03
N ASN A 51 -4.31 11.04 -9.33
CA ASN A 51 -4.46 12.47 -9.62
C ASN A 51 -3.26 13.31 -9.17
N ARG A 52 -2.62 12.94 -8.05
CA ARG A 52 -1.47 13.68 -7.50
C ARG A 52 -0.14 13.35 -8.20
N TYR A 53 0.05 12.09 -8.58
CA TYR A 53 1.26 11.57 -9.22
C TYR A 53 0.92 10.95 -10.59
N PRO A 54 0.41 11.75 -11.55
CA PRO A 54 -0.04 11.23 -12.85
C PRO A 54 1.10 10.67 -13.72
N SER A 55 2.34 10.99 -13.39
CA SER A 55 3.56 10.48 -14.02
C SER A 55 3.95 9.07 -13.55
N ARG A 56 3.31 8.56 -12.48
CA ARG A 56 3.62 7.27 -11.85
C ARG A 56 2.47 6.27 -12.00
N ASP A 57 2.82 5.02 -12.22
CA ASP A 57 1.89 3.89 -12.26
C ASP A 57 1.91 3.16 -10.90
N LEU A 58 1.13 3.66 -9.93
CA LEU A 58 1.10 3.16 -8.54
C LEU A 58 -0.19 2.40 -8.21
N ILE A 59 -0.06 1.30 -7.45
CA ILE A 59 -1.16 0.54 -6.85
C ILE A 59 -1.00 0.60 -5.33
N PRO A 60 -1.75 1.46 -4.60
CA PRO A 60 -1.70 1.51 -3.15
C PRO A 60 -2.39 0.30 -2.55
N PHE A 61 -1.91 -0.14 -1.39
CA PHE A 61 -2.50 -1.29 -0.68
C PHE A 61 -2.55 -1.12 0.83
N ALA A 62 -1.77 -0.23 1.42
CA ALA A 62 -1.85 0.09 2.84
C ALA A 62 -1.64 1.59 3.07
N ARG A 63 -2.31 2.15 4.07
CA ARG A 63 -2.04 3.49 4.59
C ARG A 63 -1.52 3.40 6.02
N ARG A 64 -0.76 4.40 6.41
CA ARG A 64 -0.44 4.64 7.81
C ARG A 64 -1.46 5.61 8.42
N GLU A 65 -1.84 5.44 9.69
CA GLU A 65 -2.77 6.34 10.38
C GLU A 65 -2.09 7.54 11.02
N ASP A 66 -0.84 7.38 11.48
CA ASP A 66 -0.07 8.39 12.21
C ASP A 66 0.61 9.42 11.29
N ASN A 67 0.58 9.19 9.97
CA ASN A 67 1.06 10.12 8.95
C ASN A 67 0.42 9.83 7.57
N ASP A 68 0.81 10.59 6.55
CA ASP A 68 0.33 10.42 5.18
C ASP A 68 1.06 9.34 4.37
N ASP A 69 1.80 8.42 5.00
CA ASP A 69 2.53 7.38 4.29
C ASP A 69 1.58 6.32 3.69
N ILE A 70 1.87 5.92 2.45
CA ILE A 70 1.14 4.90 1.70
C ILE A 70 2.12 3.87 1.18
N ALA A 71 1.82 2.59 1.40
CA ALA A 71 2.52 1.49 0.76
C ALA A 71 1.89 1.17 -0.59
N CYS A 72 2.73 1.12 -1.63
CA CYS A 72 2.34 0.94 -3.02
C CYS A 72 3.19 -0.13 -3.71
N TRP A 73 2.64 -0.73 -4.76
CA TRP A 73 3.44 -1.31 -5.85
C TRP A 73 3.56 -0.32 -7.00
N GLU A 74 4.67 -0.37 -7.72
CA GLU A 74 4.93 0.49 -8.88
C GLU A 74 5.34 -0.32 -10.11
N LYS A 75 4.88 0.11 -11.28
CA LYS A 75 5.26 -0.50 -12.55
C LYS A 75 6.77 -0.40 -12.78
N GLY A 76 7.39 -1.50 -13.21
CA GLY A 76 8.82 -1.55 -13.51
C GLY A 76 9.74 -1.65 -12.27
N LYS A 77 9.16 -1.91 -11.09
CA LYS A 77 9.90 -2.10 -9.83
C LYS A 77 9.90 -3.55 -9.33
N ASP A 78 9.63 -4.52 -10.22
CA ASP A 78 9.73 -5.96 -9.97
C ASP A 78 9.04 -6.47 -8.69
N GLY A 79 7.86 -5.91 -8.37
CA GLY A 79 7.07 -6.32 -7.20
C GLY A 79 7.57 -5.80 -5.86
N LYS A 80 8.56 -4.90 -5.85
CA LYS A 80 8.96 -4.15 -4.65
C LYS A 80 7.79 -3.36 -4.07
N VAL A 81 7.82 -3.19 -2.75
CA VAL A 81 6.92 -2.28 -2.04
C VAL A 81 7.62 -0.94 -1.88
N ILE A 82 6.94 0.14 -2.27
CA ILE A 82 7.43 1.51 -2.13
C ILE A 82 6.54 2.24 -1.15
N ILE A 83 7.16 2.89 -0.18
CA ILE A 83 6.50 3.83 0.72
C ILE A 83 6.63 5.21 0.14
N ILE A 84 5.48 5.85 -0.07
CA ILE A 84 5.42 7.26 -0.45
C ILE A 84 4.75 8.07 0.66
N HIS A 85 5.19 9.30 0.87
CA HIS A 85 4.50 10.27 1.70
C HIS A 85 3.48 11.01 0.82
N ASP A 86 2.21 10.62 0.93
CA ASP A 86 1.13 11.21 0.14
C ASP A 86 1.03 12.72 0.39
N PHE A 87 0.51 13.46 -0.60
CA PHE A 87 0.47 14.94 -0.60
C PHE A 87 1.82 15.69 -0.68
N SER A 88 2.94 14.98 -0.79
CA SER A 88 4.22 15.59 -1.16
C SER A 88 4.19 16.13 -2.60
N SER A 89 5.11 17.04 -2.92
CA SER A 89 5.31 17.47 -4.32
C SER A 89 5.83 16.30 -5.16
N ASP A 90 5.38 16.20 -6.42
CA ASP A 90 5.82 15.15 -7.36
C ASP A 90 7.35 15.11 -7.46
N GLY A 91 7.93 13.92 -7.26
CA GLY A 91 9.36 13.64 -7.21
C GLY A 91 9.99 13.66 -5.81
N TYR A 92 9.27 14.08 -4.77
CA TYR A 92 9.75 14.17 -3.38
C TYR A 92 9.06 13.20 -2.42
N GLU A 93 8.06 12.46 -2.91
CA GLU A 93 7.21 11.60 -2.10
C GLU A 93 7.88 10.29 -1.67
N ASN A 94 8.96 9.84 -2.30
CA ASN A 94 9.55 8.53 -1.97
C ASN A 94 10.25 8.54 -0.60
N VAL A 95 9.78 7.68 0.30
CA VAL A 95 10.31 7.55 1.67
C VAL A 95 11.24 6.35 1.79
N ARG A 96 10.79 5.17 1.35
CA ARG A 96 11.50 3.90 1.54
C ARG A 96 11.07 2.85 0.50
N GLU A 97 11.94 1.91 0.19
CA GLU A 97 11.63 0.73 -0.63
C GLU A 97 11.91 -0.56 0.15
N PHE A 98 11.13 -1.60 -0.13
CA PHE A 98 11.31 -2.96 0.35
C PHE A 98 11.40 -3.92 -0.84
N ASN A 99 12.31 -4.90 -0.77
CA ASN A 99 12.52 -5.83 -1.88
C ASN A 99 11.33 -6.78 -2.07
N HIS A 100 10.64 -7.13 -0.99
CA HIS A 100 9.52 -8.07 -1.01
C HIS A 100 8.39 -7.59 -0.09
N PHE A 101 7.17 -8.05 -0.35
CA PHE A 101 6.03 -7.80 0.52
C PHE A 101 6.28 -8.24 1.97
N TRP A 102 6.95 -9.38 2.19
CA TRP A 102 7.26 -9.84 3.56
C TRP A 102 8.24 -8.94 4.30
N ASP A 103 9.13 -8.23 3.60
CA ASP A 103 10.04 -7.29 4.24
C ASP A 103 9.24 -6.09 4.77
N TRP A 104 8.28 -5.59 3.97
CA TRP A 104 7.34 -4.56 4.41
C TRP A 104 6.45 -5.07 5.56
N PHE A 105 5.89 -6.27 5.45
CA PHE A 105 4.97 -6.81 6.45
C PHE A 105 5.66 -7.01 7.81
N ARG A 106 6.91 -7.46 7.82
CA ARG A 106 7.72 -7.52 9.06
C ARG A 106 7.89 -6.13 9.67
N ASP A 107 8.31 -5.15 8.86
CA ASP A 107 8.49 -3.76 9.31
C ASP A 107 7.19 -3.16 9.86
N ALA A 108 6.07 -3.45 9.23
CA ALA A 108 4.77 -2.98 9.66
C ALA A 108 4.32 -3.62 10.98
N VAL A 109 4.60 -4.92 11.20
CA VAL A 109 4.38 -5.58 12.50
C VAL A 109 5.30 -5.02 13.58
N GLU A 110 6.56 -4.73 13.28
CA GLU A 110 7.48 -4.06 14.23
C GLU A 110 6.97 -2.65 14.58
N ALA A 111 6.41 -1.93 13.60
CA ALA A 111 5.75 -0.65 13.84
C ALA A 111 4.56 -0.82 14.79
N THR A 112 3.76 -1.88 14.64
CA THR A 112 2.67 -2.20 15.57
C THR A 112 3.12 -2.49 16.98
N ILE A 113 4.23 -3.22 17.14
CA ILE A 113 4.81 -3.48 18.46
C ILE A 113 5.28 -2.18 19.11
N SER A 114 5.78 -1.23 18.31
CA SER A 114 6.32 0.04 18.77
C SER A 114 5.28 1.16 18.89
N TYR A 115 4.04 0.92 18.46
CA TYR A 115 3.00 1.94 18.43
C TYR A 115 2.32 2.05 19.79
N ASP A 116 2.49 3.20 20.43
CA ASP A 116 1.96 3.45 21.78
C ASP A 116 0.50 3.95 21.80
N GLY A 117 -0.12 4.17 20.63
CA GLY A 117 -1.49 4.65 20.49
C GLY A 117 -1.66 6.11 20.92
N GLU A 118 -1.79 7.02 19.95
CA GLU A 118 -2.33 8.36 20.19
C GLU A 118 -3.84 8.41 19.97
#